data_AF-W4RK73-F1
#
_entry.id   AF-W4RK73-F1
#
_cell.length_a   1.000
_cell.length_b   1.000
_cell.length_c   1.000
_cell.angle_alpha   90.00
_cell.angle_beta   90.00
_cell.angle_gamma   90.00
#
_symmetry.space_group_name_H-M   'P 1'
#
loop_
_entity.id
_entity.type
_entity.pdbx_description
1 polymer ?
#
loop_
_entity_poly.entity_id
_entity_poly.type
_entity_poly.pdbx_seq_one_letter_code
_entity_poly.pdbx_strand_id
1 'polypeptide(L)'
;MFFKKKKTEADTSKNQKNLDDKELVPSDKAEFIQTIKECLHDSADLNVKELQNGFTLIFLDTLTDKKMLNQDVLSRLEDAQASPNEALKHITVSSTAKHKYVEDVVDSILHGAVVVHSPGHSVIISAIVGTQENRSLTRPENESQVLGPQIAFNESLATNISLIRRFLTNPKLCNESYTVGKQTKSAISLLYLKGIADEDMIDRMRKRIKSIDIDGILDSSNLVQLIEDNSFAIFPQLLLTERPDRACSWILNGKMVVLVDGSVQVIGAPQTFIEFFQSMEDDSVRWQIGTFLRVLRVFSMVVSIFFTAIYVAALTFHYEIIPQTLLIPLGESRSRVPFPPIIEALLLEVMIESYGKPEHGCQRRSARQWVSLAVLSSGQLR
;
A
#
# COMPACT_ATOMS: atom_id res chain seq x y z
N MET A 1 12.70 -53.11 2.11
CA MET A 1 12.71 -53.46 0.67
C MET A 1 12.31 -52.19 -0.09
N PHE A 2 13.23 -51.65 -0.91
CA PHE A 2 13.06 -50.64 -1.99
C PHE A 2 12.05 -49.50 -1.71
N PHE A 3 12.46 -48.26 -1.40
CA PHE A 3 13.03 -47.29 -2.35
C PHE A 3 13.99 -46.30 -1.63
N LYS A 4 15.28 -46.34 -1.99
CA LYS A 4 16.32 -45.37 -1.62
C LYS A 4 16.95 -44.86 -2.92
N LYS A 5 17.42 -43.60 -2.92
CA LYS A 5 18.26 -42.96 -3.95
C LYS A 5 17.62 -42.63 -5.32
N LYS A 6 17.00 -41.44 -5.44
CA LYS A 6 17.01 -40.70 -6.72
C LYS A 6 16.79 -39.19 -6.62
N LYS A 7 16.75 -38.60 -5.42
CA LYS A 7 16.42 -37.17 -5.23
C LYS A 7 17.60 -36.24 -4.98
N THR A 8 18.81 -36.77 -4.74
CA THR A 8 19.95 -35.95 -4.31
C THR A 8 20.81 -35.44 -5.47
N GLU A 9 20.85 -36.12 -6.62
CA GLU A 9 21.71 -35.70 -7.76
C GLU A 9 21.05 -34.64 -8.67
N ALA A 10 19.72 -34.54 -8.67
CA ALA A 10 18.98 -33.56 -9.46
C ALA A 10 19.00 -32.14 -8.86
N ASP A 11 19.08 -32.02 -7.53
CA ASP A 11 19.17 -30.72 -6.85
C ASP A 11 20.59 -30.15 -6.88
N THR A 12 21.63 -30.99 -6.89
CA THR A 12 23.02 -30.52 -7.02
C THR A 12 23.32 -30.00 -8.44
N SER A 13 22.71 -30.60 -9.47
CA SER A 13 22.90 -30.18 -10.87
C SER A 13 22.13 -28.90 -11.24
N LYS A 14 21.04 -28.57 -10.52
CA LYS A 14 20.31 -27.30 -10.72
C LYS A 14 20.97 -26.12 -10.00
N ASN A 15 21.67 -26.36 -8.89
CA ASN A 15 22.35 -25.30 -8.16
C ASN A 15 23.70 -24.88 -8.77
N GLN A 16 24.29 -25.71 -9.63
CA GLN A 16 25.54 -25.36 -10.34
C GLN A 16 25.30 -24.58 -11.64
N LYS A 17 24.09 -24.59 -12.22
CA LYS A 17 23.79 -23.85 -13.46
C LYS A 17 23.42 -22.37 -13.27
N ASN A 18 23.28 -21.88 -12.03
CA ASN A 18 22.90 -20.48 -11.76
C ASN A 18 24.09 -19.56 -11.42
N LEU A 19 25.33 -20.06 -11.44
CA LEU A 19 26.52 -19.26 -11.10
C LEU A 19 27.28 -18.73 -12.33
N ASP A 20 27.00 -19.23 -13.53
CA ASP A 20 27.77 -18.93 -14.74
C ASP A 20 27.20 -17.78 -15.60
N ASP A 21 26.03 -17.24 -15.24
CA ASP A 21 25.32 -16.17 -16.00
C ASP A 21 25.31 -14.80 -15.27
N LYS A 22 26.13 -14.60 -14.24
CA LYS A 22 26.18 -13.31 -13.52
C LYS A 22 26.99 -12.28 -14.30
N GLU A 23 26.38 -11.12 -14.56
CA GLU A 23 27.01 -10.05 -15.31
C GLU A 23 28.13 -9.39 -14.47
N LEU A 24 29.33 -9.30 -15.02
CA LEU A 24 30.46 -8.64 -14.37
C LEU A 24 30.26 -7.13 -14.36
N VAL A 25 30.69 -6.48 -13.28
CA VAL A 25 30.63 -5.02 -13.18
C VAL A 25 31.53 -4.37 -14.26
N PRO A 26 30.98 -3.47 -15.10
CA PRO A 26 31.78 -2.71 -16.06
C PRO A 26 32.89 -1.91 -15.36
N SER A 27 34.06 -1.85 -15.98
CA SER A 27 35.19 -1.05 -15.46
C SER A 27 35.07 0.42 -15.81
N ASP A 28 34.27 0.74 -16.83
CA ASP A 28 33.95 2.10 -17.19
C ASP A 28 32.81 2.66 -16.32
N LYS A 29 32.97 3.92 -15.93
CA LYS A 29 32.03 4.61 -15.05
C LYS A 29 30.69 4.84 -15.73
N ALA A 30 30.68 5.27 -16.99
CA ALA A 30 29.45 5.63 -17.68
C ALA A 30 28.59 4.38 -17.94
N GLU A 31 29.24 3.30 -18.38
CA GLU A 31 28.60 1.99 -18.55
C GLU A 31 28.02 1.48 -17.22
N PHE A 32 28.79 1.52 -16.12
CA PHE A 32 28.30 1.09 -14.81
C PHE A 32 27.06 1.86 -14.33
N ILE A 33 27.07 3.18 -14.44
CA ILE A 33 25.91 4.01 -14.05
C ILE A 33 24.68 3.64 -14.90
N GLN A 34 24.88 3.44 -16.21
CA GLN A 34 23.80 3.09 -17.12
C GLN A 34 23.22 1.70 -16.80
N THR A 35 24.06 0.70 -16.57
CA THR A 35 23.61 -0.65 -16.19
C THR A 35 22.77 -0.62 -14.91
N ILE A 36 23.22 0.09 -13.86
CA ILE A 36 22.47 0.16 -12.60
C ILE A 36 21.13 0.91 -12.77
N LYS A 37 21.11 1.98 -13.57
CA LYS A 37 19.87 2.69 -13.90
C LYS A 37 18.88 1.82 -14.65
N GLU A 38 19.34 1.01 -15.59
CA GLU A 38 18.49 0.09 -16.35
C GLU A 38 17.92 -1.03 -15.47
N CYS A 39 18.76 -1.62 -14.60
CA CYS A 39 18.35 -2.64 -13.63
C CYS A 39 17.30 -2.13 -12.64
N LEU A 40 17.37 -0.85 -12.25
CA LEU A 40 16.43 -0.20 -11.34
C LEU A 40 15.38 0.66 -12.07
N HIS A 41 15.27 0.53 -13.39
CA HIS A 41 14.26 1.18 -14.23
C HIS A 41 14.15 2.70 -14.04
N ASP A 42 15.27 3.41 -13.97
CA ASP A 42 15.34 4.87 -13.80
C ASP A 42 14.51 5.38 -12.61
N SER A 43 14.50 4.61 -11.53
CA SER A 43 13.75 4.93 -10.33
C SER A 43 14.07 6.32 -9.79
N ALA A 44 13.05 7.11 -9.47
CA ALA A 44 13.18 8.52 -9.08
C ALA A 44 13.94 8.74 -7.76
N ASP A 45 14.05 7.72 -6.93
CA ASP A 45 14.80 7.75 -5.67
C ASP A 45 16.25 7.25 -5.79
N LEU A 46 16.69 6.83 -6.99
CA LEU A 46 18.08 6.50 -7.26
C LEU A 46 18.91 7.78 -7.42
N ASN A 47 19.90 7.95 -6.56
CA ASN A 47 20.79 9.10 -6.59
C ASN A 47 22.22 8.67 -6.95
N VAL A 48 22.84 9.44 -7.83
CA VAL A 48 24.23 9.25 -8.26
C VAL A 48 25.00 10.50 -7.88
N LYS A 49 25.99 10.36 -6.99
CA LYS A 49 26.88 11.44 -6.56
C LYS A 49 28.30 11.18 -7.02
N GLU A 50 28.93 12.19 -7.60
CA GLU A 50 30.32 12.13 -8.01
C GLU A 50 31.18 12.96 -7.06
N LEU A 51 32.28 12.38 -6.59
CA LEU A 51 33.26 13.07 -5.75
C LEU A 51 34.40 13.62 -6.60
N GLN A 52 35.02 14.70 -6.13
CA GLN A 52 36.15 15.35 -6.82
C GLN A 52 37.34 14.39 -7.05
N ASN A 53 37.49 13.39 -6.17
CA ASN A 53 38.56 12.41 -6.22
C ASN A 53 38.31 11.29 -7.24
N GLY A 54 37.19 11.32 -7.96
CA GLY A 54 36.84 10.36 -9.01
C GLY A 54 35.91 9.23 -8.56
N PHE A 55 35.64 9.07 -7.27
CA PHE A 55 34.66 8.10 -6.78
C PHE A 55 33.24 8.44 -7.25
N THR A 56 32.47 7.42 -7.60
CA THR A 56 31.04 7.54 -7.91
C THR A 56 30.24 6.76 -6.87
N LEU A 57 29.28 7.43 -6.25
CA LEU A 57 28.41 6.88 -5.22
C LEU A 57 27.01 6.70 -5.81
N ILE A 58 26.46 5.50 -5.67
CA ILE A 58 25.10 5.17 -6.10
C ILE A 58 24.33 4.64 -4.89
N PHE A 59 23.16 5.20 -4.62
CA PHE A 59 22.32 4.81 -3.50
C PHE A 59 20.85 5.19 -3.72
N LEU A 60 19.95 4.57 -2.98
CA LEU A 60 18.53 4.95 -2.93
C LEU A 60 18.29 5.92 -1.77
N ASP A 61 17.91 7.17 -2.06
CA ASP A 61 17.75 8.23 -1.03
C ASP A 61 16.72 7.84 0.05
N THR A 62 15.71 7.04 -0.32
CA THR A 62 14.65 6.57 0.58
C THR A 62 15.10 5.46 1.53
N LEU A 63 16.15 4.70 1.19
CA LEU A 63 16.66 3.57 1.97
C LEU A 63 17.97 3.87 2.71
N THR A 64 18.55 5.06 2.51
CA THR A 64 19.81 5.45 3.16
C THR A 64 19.64 6.52 4.23
N ASP A 65 20.34 6.36 5.36
CA ASP A 65 20.46 7.41 6.38
C ASP A 65 21.40 8.52 5.90
N LYS A 66 20.84 9.72 5.70
CA LYS A 66 21.59 10.90 5.23
C LYS A 66 22.72 11.32 6.18
N LYS A 67 22.58 11.11 7.49
CA LYS A 67 23.61 11.47 8.48
C LYS A 67 24.81 10.55 8.36
N MET A 68 24.58 9.24 8.37
CA MET A 68 25.64 8.25 8.23
C MET A 68 26.28 8.31 6.84
N LEU A 69 25.50 8.55 5.77
CA LEU A 69 26.03 8.76 4.41
C LEU A 69 27.02 9.94 4.38
N ASN A 70 26.67 11.07 5.00
CA ASN A 70 27.54 12.25 5.02
C ASN A 70 28.77 12.06 5.91
N GLN A 71 28.59 11.52 7.13
CA GLN A 71 29.64 11.44 8.15
C GLN A 71 30.57 10.22 7.99
N ASP A 72 30.02 9.06 7.67
CA ASP A 72 30.78 7.80 7.69
C ASP A 72 31.27 7.36 6.31
N VAL A 73 30.70 7.94 5.23
CA VAL A 73 31.06 7.63 3.83
C VAL A 73 31.63 8.86 3.12
N LEU A 74 30.82 9.90 2.86
CA LEU A 74 31.22 11.03 2.02
C LEU A 74 32.45 11.77 2.56
N SER A 75 32.38 12.28 3.80
CA SER A 75 33.49 13.05 4.40
C SER A 75 34.80 12.25 4.57
N ARG A 76 34.73 10.91 4.54
CA ARG A 76 35.90 10.04 4.64
C ARG A 76 36.53 9.72 3.29
N LEU A 77 35.74 9.77 2.22
CA LEU A 77 36.19 9.51 0.86
C LEU A 77 36.69 10.77 0.14
N GLU A 78 36.38 11.96 0.66
CA GLU A 78 36.86 13.25 0.12
C GLU A 78 38.39 13.43 0.19
N ASP A 79 39.09 12.75 1.10
CA ASP A 79 40.55 12.80 1.21
C ASP A 79 41.25 11.54 0.65
N ALA A 80 40.49 10.53 0.21
CA ALA A 80 41.01 9.23 -0.21
C ALA A 80 41.32 9.20 -1.73
N GLN A 81 42.35 8.45 -2.14
CA GLN A 81 42.61 8.21 -3.56
C GLN A 81 41.60 7.20 -4.09
N ALA A 82 41.22 7.33 -5.36
CA ALA A 82 40.22 6.46 -6.01
C ALA A 82 40.72 5.02 -6.20
N SER A 83 40.75 4.24 -5.13
CA SER A 83 41.02 2.81 -5.16
C SER A 83 40.04 2.04 -4.24
N PRO A 84 39.60 0.82 -4.63
CA PRO A 84 38.66 0.03 -3.82
C PRO A 84 39.21 -0.33 -2.43
N ASN A 85 40.52 -0.52 -2.31
CA ASN A 85 41.17 -0.85 -1.04
C ASN A 85 41.30 0.34 -0.12
N GLU A 86 41.42 1.56 -0.65
CA GLU A 86 41.39 2.78 0.18
C GLU A 86 39.98 3.08 0.64
N ALA A 87 38.97 2.94 -0.24
CA ALA A 87 37.58 3.11 0.16
C ALA A 87 37.22 2.24 1.38
N LEU A 88 37.64 0.97 1.42
CA LEU A 88 37.42 0.09 2.57
C LEU A 88 38.17 0.48 3.85
N LYS A 89 39.32 1.14 3.72
CA LYS A 89 40.09 1.59 4.89
C LYS A 89 39.50 2.86 5.50
N HIS A 90 38.92 3.72 4.68
CA HIS A 90 38.40 5.03 5.09
C HIS A 90 36.93 4.98 5.51
N ILE A 91 36.12 4.09 4.93
CA ILE A 91 34.72 3.89 5.34
C ILE A 91 34.70 3.29 6.75
N THR A 92 34.04 3.97 7.68
CA THR A 92 33.99 3.58 9.11
C THR A 92 32.78 2.69 9.43
N VAL A 93 31.92 2.43 8.43
CA VAL A 93 30.71 1.62 8.57
C VAL A 93 31.08 0.15 8.85
N SER A 94 30.42 -0.46 9.84
CA SER A 94 30.75 -1.82 10.31
C SER A 94 30.47 -2.93 9.29
N SER A 95 29.56 -2.70 8.34
CA SER A 95 29.20 -3.66 7.30
C SER A 95 29.59 -3.12 5.94
N THR A 96 30.75 -3.56 5.46
CA THR A 96 31.25 -3.30 4.11
C THR A 96 31.53 -4.60 3.38
N ALA A 97 31.27 -4.63 2.07
CA ALA A 97 31.53 -5.81 1.24
C ALA A 97 32.08 -5.43 -0.13
N LYS A 98 32.78 -6.38 -0.76
CA LYS A 98 33.29 -6.27 -2.13
C LYS A 98 32.39 -7.06 -3.06
N HIS A 99 31.94 -6.43 -4.14
CA HIS A 99 31.12 -7.07 -5.17
C HIS A 99 31.81 -7.00 -6.53
N LYS A 100 31.65 -8.06 -7.32
CA LYS A 100 32.16 -8.18 -8.70
C LYS A 100 31.05 -8.32 -9.74
N TYR A 101 29.85 -8.66 -9.29
CA TYR A 101 28.70 -8.93 -10.14
C TYR A 101 27.64 -7.86 -9.95
N VAL A 102 26.97 -7.48 -11.03
CA VAL A 102 25.96 -6.42 -11.04
C VAL A 102 24.78 -6.78 -10.13
N GLU A 103 24.34 -8.04 -10.12
CA GLU A 103 23.19 -8.48 -9.33
C GLU A 103 23.44 -8.33 -7.82
N ASP A 104 24.65 -8.65 -7.38
CA ASP A 104 25.03 -8.52 -5.96
C ASP A 104 25.13 -7.04 -5.54
N VAL A 105 25.49 -6.16 -6.48
CA VAL A 105 25.51 -4.70 -6.28
C VAL A 105 24.09 -4.17 -6.15
N VAL A 106 23.20 -4.56 -7.07
CA VAL A 106 21.79 -4.16 -7.06
C VAL A 106 21.10 -4.63 -5.77
N ASP A 107 21.32 -5.88 -5.38
CA ASP A 107 20.78 -6.42 -4.13
C ASP A 107 21.28 -5.63 -2.92
N SER A 108 22.56 -5.27 -2.88
CA SER A 108 23.11 -4.42 -1.81
C SER A 108 22.43 -3.04 -1.75
N ILE A 109 22.20 -2.40 -2.89
CA ILE A 109 21.49 -1.11 -2.98
C ILE A 109 20.06 -1.23 -2.42
N LEU A 110 19.34 -2.31 -2.76
CA LEU A 110 17.99 -2.57 -2.26
C LEU A 110 17.94 -2.82 -0.75
N HIS A 111 19.06 -3.22 -0.14
CA HIS A 111 19.20 -3.36 1.32
C HIS A 111 19.69 -2.06 1.99
N GLY A 112 19.68 -0.93 1.28
CA GLY A 112 20.09 0.38 1.83
C GLY A 112 21.60 0.56 1.89
N ALA A 113 22.37 -0.16 1.06
CA ALA A 113 23.79 0.09 0.93
C ALA A 113 24.07 1.28 -0.01
N VAL A 114 25.12 2.02 0.34
CA VAL A 114 25.77 2.99 -0.54
C VAL A 114 26.85 2.25 -1.29
N VAL A 115 26.75 2.28 -2.62
CA VAL A 115 27.69 1.63 -3.51
C VAL A 115 28.72 2.64 -3.99
N VAL A 116 29.99 2.30 -3.83
CA VAL A 116 31.15 3.11 -4.22
C VAL A 116 31.86 2.45 -5.40
N HIS A 117 31.85 3.13 -6.54
CA HIS A 117 32.61 2.76 -7.73
C HIS A 117 33.89 3.59 -7.83
N SER A 118 35.02 2.91 -8.04
CA SER A 118 36.31 3.52 -8.34
C SER A 118 36.61 3.38 -9.84
N PRO A 119 36.92 4.47 -10.57
CA PRO A 119 37.24 4.40 -11.99
C PRO A 119 38.33 3.38 -12.30
N GLY A 120 38.16 2.60 -13.38
CA GLY A 120 39.14 1.61 -13.83
C GLY A 120 39.19 0.33 -13.00
N HIS A 121 38.27 0.13 -12.06
CA HIS A 121 38.19 -1.08 -11.23
C HIS A 121 36.83 -1.77 -11.37
N SER A 122 36.82 -3.04 -11.73
CA SER A 122 35.62 -3.87 -11.80
C SER A 122 35.13 -4.38 -10.41
N VAL A 123 35.65 -3.81 -9.33
CA VAL A 123 35.32 -4.20 -7.95
C VAL A 123 34.64 -3.03 -7.27
N ILE A 124 33.43 -3.28 -6.82
CA ILE A 124 32.58 -2.32 -6.14
C ILE A 124 32.66 -2.53 -4.64
N ILE A 125 32.70 -1.43 -3.88
CA ILE A 125 32.58 -1.46 -2.43
C ILE A 125 31.15 -1.07 -2.06
N SER A 126 30.46 -1.90 -1.29
CA SER A 126 29.19 -1.55 -0.66
C SER A 126 29.42 -1.21 0.81
N ALA A 127 28.72 -0.21 1.31
CA ALA A 127 28.67 0.13 2.72
C ALA A 127 27.20 0.20 3.14
N ILE A 128 26.77 -0.61 4.11
CA ILE A 128 25.36 -0.63 4.53
C ILE A 128 25.06 0.57 5.42
N VAL A 129 24.28 1.51 4.89
CA VAL A 129 23.91 2.77 5.56
C VAL A 129 22.38 2.87 5.64
N GLY A 130 21.72 1.76 5.97
CA GLY A 130 20.26 1.66 5.94
C GLY A 130 19.58 2.64 6.90
N THR A 131 18.48 3.26 6.45
CA THR A 131 17.71 4.19 7.29
C THR A 131 17.14 3.51 8.52
N GLN A 132 17.37 4.09 9.70
CA GLN A 132 16.59 3.82 10.90
C GLN A 132 15.40 4.79 10.90
N GLU A 133 14.17 4.27 10.92
CA GLU A 133 12.95 5.07 11.00
C GLU A 133 12.96 5.91 12.29
N ASN A 134 13.39 7.17 12.20
CA ASN A 134 13.56 8.05 13.36
C ASN A 134 12.24 8.59 13.94
N ARG A 135 11.11 8.42 13.25
CA ARG A 135 9.77 8.78 13.74
C ARG A 135 9.00 7.49 14.01
N SER A 136 8.42 7.36 15.20
CA SER A 136 7.66 6.18 15.60
C SER A 136 6.49 5.97 14.63
N LEU A 137 6.56 4.91 13.83
CA LEU A 137 5.43 4.47 13.01
C LEU A 137 4.21 4.25 13.90
N THR A 138 3.06 4.77 13.48
CA THR A 138 1.81 4.67 14.22
C THR A 138 1.02 3.44 13.78
N ARG A 139 0.00 3.10 14.56
CA ARG A 139 -0.96 2.05 14.20
C ARG A 139 -2.05 2.62 13.30
N PRO A 140 -2.58 1.82 12.35
CA PRO A 140 -3.73 2.21 11.55
C PRO A 140 -4.94 2.49 12.44
N GLU A 141 -5.51 3.69 12.34
CA GLU A 141 -6.69 4.11 13.11
C GLU A 141 -8.01 3.68 12.42
N ASN A 142 -8.07 3.78 11.09
CA ASN A 142 -9.25 3.45 10.30
C ASN A 142 -9.32 1.97 9.90
N GLU A 143 -8.16 1.32 9.76
CA GLU A 143 -7.99 -0.08 9.33
C GLU A 143 -7.34 -0.95 10.42
N SER A 144 -7.78 -0.75 11.67
CA SER A 144 -7.31 -1.54 12.80
C SER A 144 -7.69 -3.01 12.66
N GLN A 145 -6.70 -3.90 12.78
CA GLN A 145 -6.87 -5.35 12.75
C GLN A 145 -6.19 -6.02 13.93
N VAL A 146 -6.72 -7.17 14.32
CA VAL A 146 -6.19 -7.95 15.45
C VAL A 146 -4.97 -8.77 15.01
N LEU A 147 -4.96 -9.23 13.77
CA LEU A 147 -3.93 -10.08 13.19
C LEU A 147 -3.18 -9.35 12.06
N GLY A 148 -1.86 -9.57 11.98
CA GLY A 148 -1.01 -9.01 10.93
C GLY A 148 -0.22 -7.75 11.35
N PRO A 149 0.49 -7.12 10.39
CA PRO A 149 1.25 -5.90 10.62
C PRO A 149 0.33 -4.76 11.08
N GLN A 150 0.76 -4.01 12.10
CA GLN A 150 0.02 -2.86 12.64
C GLN A 150 0.76 -1.55 12.36
N ILE A 151 1.38 -1.44 11.19
CA ILE A 151 2.11 -0.26 10.75
C ILE A 151 1.20 0.54 9.83
N ALA A 152 1.16 1.86 9.98
CA ALA A 152 0.50 2.77 9.06
C ALA A 152 1.50 3.68 8.34
N PHE A 153 1.09 4.19 7.18
CA PHE A 153 1.77 5.29 6.51
C PHE A 153 1.68 6.59 7.34
N ASN A 154 2.60 7.52 7.07
CA ASN A 154 2.62 8.85 7.68
C ASN A 154 2.60 9.93 6.60
N GLU A 155 2.73 11.20 6.96
CA GLU A 155 2.65 12.31 6.01
C GLU A 155 3.90 12.46 5.11
N SER A 156 4.99 11.73 5.39
CA SER A 156 6.26 11.85 4.67
C SER A 156 6.30 10.91 3.46
N LEU A 157 6.32 11.48 2.26
CA LEU A 157 6.40 10.70 1.03
C LEU A 157 7.64 9.78 1.00
N ALA A 158 8.80 10.31 1.40
CA ALA A 158 10.05 9.56 1.41
C ALA A 158 9.99 8.36 2.38
N THR A 159 9.36 8.54 3.54
CA THR A 159 9.16 7.47 4.53
C THR A 159 8.22 6.41 3.99
N ASN A 160 7.11 6.80 3.38
CA ASN A 160 6.14 5.85 2.84
C ASN A 160 6.72 5.01 1.67
N ILE A 161 7.53 5.63 0.80
CA ILE A 161 8.27 4.89 -0.25
C ILE A 161 9.27 3.91 0.38
N SER A 162 9.99 4.35 1.42
CA SER A 162 10.94 3.50 2.17
C SER A 162 10.24 2.27 2.76
N LEU A 163 9.05 2.45 3.37
CA LEU A 163 8.24 1.36 3.90
C LEU A 163 7.89 0.34 2.79
N ILE A 164 7.39 0.80 1.65
CA ILE A 164 7.05 -0.08 0.52
C ILE A 164 8.28 -0.83 0.01
N ARG A 165 9.43 -0.16 -0.14
CA ARG A 165 10.68 -0.81 -0.57
C ARG A 165 11.21 -1.85 0.42
N ARG A 166 10.99 -1.66 1.72
CA ARG A 166 11.37 -2.64 2.76
C ARG A 166 10.45 -3.86 2.74
N PHE A 167 9.17 -3.70 2.44
CA PHE A 167 8.26 -4.82 2.22
C PHE A 167 8.55 -5.55 0.90
N LEU A 168 8.91 -4.80 -0.15
CA LEU A 168 9.14 -5.29 -1.51
C LEU A 168 10.58 -5.06 -1.95
N THR A 169 11.49 -5.91 -1.48
CA THR A 169 12.90 -5.94 -1.92
C THR A 169 12.99 -6.57 -3.31
N ASN A 170 12.66 -5.81 -4.36
CA ASN A 170 12.68 -6.26 -5.74
C ASN A 170 13.19 -5.15 -6.68
N PRO A 171 14.19 -5.41 -7.54
CA PRO A 171 14.73 -4.41 -8.46
C PRO A 171 13.71 -3.94 -9.51
N LYS A 172 12.69 -4.75 -9.80
CA LYS A 172 11.63 -4.40 -10.77
C LYS A 172 10.62 -3.38 -10.25
N LEU A 173 10.71 -3.01 -8.97
CA LEU A 173 9.83 -2.01 -8.37
C LEU A 173 10.21 -0.62 -8.91
N CYS A 174 9.35 -0.10 -9.78
CA CYS A 174 9.51 1.22 -10.38
C CYS A 174 8.91 2.28 -9.45
N ASN A 175 9.58 3.42 -9.36
CA ASN A 175 9.08 4.62 -8.68
C ASN A 175 9.22 5.81 -9.63
N GLU A 176 8.10 6.35 -10.07
CA GLU A 176 8.03 7.56 -10.89
C GLU A 176 7.56 8.74 -10.05
N SER A 177 8.35 9.82 -10.01
CA SER A 177 8.00 11.04 -9.28
C SER A 177 7.40 12.10 -10.21
N TYR A 178 6.34 12.75 -9.73
CA TYR A 178 5.61 13.82 -10.38
C TYR A 178 5.49 15.01 -9.43
N THR A 179 5.37 16.21 -9.98
CA THR A 179 5.07 17.42 -9.22
C THR A 179 3.85 18.09 -9.84
N VAL A 180 2.79 18.27 -9.05
CA VAL A 180 1.49 18.74 -9.53
C VAL A 180 1.02 19.93 -8.66
N GLY A 181 0.34 20.90 -9.29
CA GLY A 181 -0.23 22.08 -8.63
C GLY A 181 0.37 23.41 -9.10
N LYS A 182 -0.47 24.42 -9.30
CA LYS A 182 -0.06 25.77 -9.77
C LYS A 182 0.52 26.65 -8.65
N GLN A 183 -0.16 26.69 -7.52
CA GLN A 183 0.18 27.53 -6.36
C GLN A 183 1.02 26.76 -5.36
N THR A 184 0.59 25.54 -5.01
CA THR A 184 1.37 24.63 -4.15
C THR A 184 1.80 23.42 -4.96
N LYS A 185 3.13 23.26 -5.11
CA LYS A 185 3.73 22.12 -5.77
C LYS A 185 3.74 20.92 -4.83
N SER A 186 2.83 19.99 -5.04
CA SER A 186 2.76 18.75 -4.27
C SER A 186 3.52 17.65 -5.01
N ALA A 187 4.38 16.91 -4.30
CA ALA A 187 5.08 15.77 -4.85
C ALA A 187 4.18 14.53 -4.82
N ILE A 188 4.16 13.80 -5.93
CA ILE A 188 3.39 12.55 -6.10
C ILE A 188 4.36 11.48 -6.56
N SER A 189 4.17 10.26 -6.09
CA SER A 189 4.98 9.11 -6.48
C SER A 189 4.06 7.97 -6.94
N LEU A 190 4.32 7.45 -8.14
CA LEU A 190 3.63 6.32 -8.74
C LEU A 190 4.54 5.09 -8.65
N LEU A 191 4.09 4.07 -7.91
CA LEU A 191 4.81 2.81 -7.73
C LEU A 191 4.07 1.67 -8.40
N TYR A 192 4.82 0.82 -9.08
CA TYR A 192 4.32 -0.39 -9.72
C TYR A 192 5.46 -1.38 -9.95
N LEU A 193 5.10 -2.64 -10.23
CA LEU A 193 6.09 -3.68 -10.51
C LEU A 193 6.15 -3.97 -12.01
N LYS A 194 7.29 -3.67 -12.63
CA LYS A 194 7.48 -3.83 -14.07
C LYS A 194 7.39 -5.29 -14.50
N GLY A 195 6.60 -5.55 -15.54
CA GLY A 195 6.35 -6.89 -16.07
C GLY A 195 5.25 -7.68 -15.34
N ILE A 196 4.68 -7.15 -14.26
CA ILE A 196 3.45 -7.70 -13.64
C ILE A 196 2.28 -6.75 -13.85
N ALA A 197 2.51 -5.45 -13.67
CA ALA A 197 1.50 -4.44 -13.88
C ALA A 197 1.19 -4.23 -15.38
N ASP A 198 -0.07 -3.91 -15.67
CA ASP A 198 -0.55 -3.59 -17.02
C ASP A 198 -0.04 -2.20 -17.46
N GLU A 199 0.83 -2.19 -18.48
CA GLU A 199 1.44 -0.97 -19.01
C GLU A 199 0.40 0.01 -19.57
N ASP A 200 -0.69 -0.48 -20.17
CA ASP A 200 -1.75 0.40 -20.69
C ASP A 200 -2.43 1.18 -19.56
N MET A 201 -2.58 0.55 -18.39
CA MET A 201 -3.15 1.18 -17.20
C MET A 201 -2.18 2.20 -16.59
N ILE A 202 -0.89 1.85 -16.51
CA ILE A 202 0.17 2.76 -16.04
C ILE A 202 0.21 4.02 -16.93
N ASP A 203 0.14 3.84 -18.25
CA ASP A 203 0.14 4.95 -19.20
C ASP A 203 -1.08 5.88 -19.05
N ARG A 204 -2.27 5.31 -18.82
CA ARG A 204 -3.47 6.11 -18.54
C ARG A 204 -3.30 6.92 -17.25
N MET A 205 -2.81 6.30 -16.19
CA MET A 205 -2.56 6.99 -14.91
C MET A 205 -1.51 8.09 -15.05
N ARG A 206 -0.40 7.81 -15.76
CA ARG A 206 0.64 8.79 -16.08
C ARG A 206 0.08 10.00 -16.82
N LYS A 207 -0.73 9.77 -17.86
CA LYS A 207 -1.39 10.85 -18.61
C LYS A 207 -2.33 11.64 -17.70
N ARG A 208 -3.07 10.95 -16.84
CA ARG A 208 -4.04 11.57 -15.93
C ARG A 208 -3.35 12.46 -14.92
N ILE A 209 -2.34 11.96 -14.20
CA ILE A 209 -1.53 12.73 -13.24
C ILE A 209 -0.93 13.98 -13.90
N LYS A 210 -0.38 13.85 -15.12
CA LYS A 210 0.20 14.98 -15.87
C LYS A 210 -0.82 16.00 -16.35
N SER A 211 -2.08 15.59 -16.54
CA SER A 211 -3.16 16.47 -17.00
C SER A 211 -3.84 17.26 -15.89
N ILE A 212 -3.50 17.00 -14.63
CA ILE A 212 -4.10 17.68 -13.47
C ILE A 212 -3.70 19.15 -13.48
N ASP A 213 -4.70 20.03 -13.59
CA ASP A 213 -4.52 21.48 -13.67
C ASP A 213 -5.31 22.19 -12.54
N ILE A 214 -4.80 22.11 -11.31
CA ILE A 214 -5.42 22.71 -10.11
C ILE A 214 -4.41 23.53 -9.30
N ASP A 215 -4.89 24.34 -8.36
CA ASP A 215 -4.02 25.20 -7.54
C ASP A 215 -3.09 24.40 -6.61
N GLY A 216 -3.56 23.27 -6.06
CA GLY A 216 -2.79 22.46 -5.14
C GLY A 216 -3.51 21.21 -4.67
N ILE A 217 -2.74 20.15 -4.36
CA ILE A 217 -3.27 18.90 -3.80
C ILE A 217 -2.92 18.88 -2.31
N LEU A 218 -3.95 18.81 -1.46
CA LEU A 218 -3.79 18.79 -0.01
C LEU A 218 -3.74 17.36 0.56
N ASP A 219 -4.41 16.40 -0.09
CA ASP A 219 -4.54 15.03 0.43
C ASP A 219 -4.78 14.04 -0.72
N SER A 220 -4.47 12.77 -0.48
CA SER A 220 -4.72 11.65 -1.40
C SER A 220 -6.21 11.51 -1.73
N SER A 221 -7.11 11.83 -0.80
CA SER A 221 -8.57 11.81 -1.05
C SER A 221 -9.00 12.79 -2.14
N ASN A 222 -8.37 13.96 -2.23
CA ASN A 222 -8.63 14.93 -3.29
C ASN A 222 -8.08 14.44 -4.64
N LEU A 223 -6.89 13.81 -4.61
CA LEU A 223 -6.28 13.28 -5.83
C LEU A 223 -7.16 12.18 -6.44
N VAL A 224 -7.72 11.27 -5.63
CA VAL A 224 -8.60 10.18 -6.10
C VAL A 224 -9.66 10.67 -7.06
N GLN A 225 -10.38 11.75 -6.72
CA GLN A 225 -11.47 12.28 -7.55
C GLN A 225 -10.99 12.84 -8.89
N LEU A 226 -9.73 13.30 -8.95
CA LEU A 226 -9.12 13.87 -10.16
C LEU A 226 -8.59 12.78 -11.08
N ILE A 227 -8.10 11.67 -10.51
CA ILE A 227 -7.51 10.57 -11.29
C ILE A 227 -8.51 9.46 -11.65
N GLU A 228 -9.71 9.46 -11.07
CA GLU A 228 -10.77 8.52 -11.40
C GLU A 228 -11.25 8.69 -12.86
N ASP A 229 -11.53 7.56 -13.54
CA ASP A 229 -11.91 7.57 -14.96
C ASP A 229 -13.35 8.07 -15.15
N ASN A 230 -14.25 7.73 -14.23
CA ASN A 230 -15.67 8.10 -14.32
C ASN A 230 -16.21 8.62 -12.99
N SER A 231 -16.34 9.95 -12.89
CA SER A 231 -16.92 10.62 -11.72
C SER A 231 -18.40 10.30 -11.47
N PHE A 232 -19.11 9.72 -12.45
CA PHE A 232 -20.50 9.27 -12.29
C PHE A 232 -20.62 7.80 -11.88
N ALA A 233 -19.50 7.08 -11.75
CA ALA A 233 -19.53 5.71 -11.26
C ALA A 233 -20.01 5.70 -9.79
N ILE A 234 -21.05 4.90 -9.52
CA ILE A 234 -21.60 4.74 -8.17
C ILE A 234 -20.60 4.00 -7.27
N PHE A 235 -19.77 3.13 -7.86
CA PHE A 235 -18.74 2.38 -7.16
C PHE A 235 -17.36 2.98 -7.44
N PRO A 236 -16.56 3.24 -6.38
CA PRO A 236 -15.25 3.83 -6.55
C PRO A 236 -14.32 2.87 -7.28
N GLN A 237 -13.52 3.41 -8.21
CA GLN A 237 -12.57 2.64 -9.01
C GLN A 237 -11.17 2.59 -8.39
N LEU A 238 -10.97 3.40 -7.35
CA LEU A 238 -9.73 3.59 -6.61
C LEU A 238 -10.02 3.39 -5.12
N LEU A 239 -9.08 2.83 -4.37
CA LEU A 239 -9.23 2.64 -2.94
C LEU A 239 -8.07 3.28 -2.18
N LEU A 240 -8.39 4.00 -1.12
CA LEU A 240 -7.42 4.53 -0.17
C LEU A 240 -7.09 3.49 0.89
N THR A 241 -5.82 3.38 1.24
CA THR A 241 -5.34 2.55 2.35
C THR A 241 -4.34 3.33 3.19
N GLU A 242 -4.43 3.24 4.50
CA GLU A 242 -3.39 3.74 5.42
C GLU A 242 -2.30 2.67 5.67
N ARG A 243 -2.51 1.47 5.15
CA ARG A 243 -1.68 0.29 5.42
C ARG A 243 -0.65 -0.02 4.34
N PRO A 244 0.64 -0.17 4.69
CA PRO A 244 1.70 -0.49 3.74
C PRO A 244 1.65 -1.94 3.25
N ASP A 245 1.25 -2.90 4.09
CA ASP A 245 1.13 -4.30 3.69
C ASP A 245 0.04 -4.51 2.63
N ARG A 246 -1.10 -3.83 2.77
CA ARG A 246 -2.17 -3.83 1.75
C ARG A 246 -1.69 -3.20 0.43
N ALA A 247 -0.99 -2.08 0.49
CA ALA A 247 -0.41 -1.44 -0.69
C ALA A 247 0.59 -2.36 -1.41
N CYS A 248 1.44 -3.08 -0.66
CA CYS A 248 2.39 -4.03 -1.22
C CYS A 248 1.69 -5.24 -1.86
N SER A 249 0.62 -5.75 -1.23
CA SER A 249 -0.22 -6.81 -1.80
C SER A 249 -0.82 -6.39 -3.16
N TRP A 250 -1.27 -5.14 -3.29
CA TRP A 250 -1.73 -4.62 -4.58
C TRP A 250 -0.63 -4.61 -5.64
N ILE A 251 0.55 -4.09 -5.31
CA ILE A 251 1.69 -4.06 -6.24
C ILE A 251 2.06 -5.48 -6.71
N LEU A 252 2.08 -6.46 -5.79
CA LEU A 252 2.35 -7.86 -6.11
C LEU A 252 1.29 -8.49 -7.01
N ASN A 253 0.04 -8.05 -6.91
CA ASN A 253 -1.08 -8.48 -7.75
C ASN A 253 -1.13 -7.74 -9.11
N GLY A 254 -0.09 -7.00 -9.50
CA GLY A 254 -0.02 -6.28 -10.77
C GLY A 254 -0.80 -4.96 -10.79
N LYS A 255 -1.12 -4.42 -9.62
CA LYS A 255 -1.72 -3.09 -9.49
C LYS A 255 -0.64 -2.03 -9.28
N MET A 256 -1.04 -0.78 -9.34
CA MET A 256 -0.20 0.37 -9.06
C MET A 256 -0.69 1.11 -7.82
N VAL A 257 0.24 1.80 -7.16
CA VAL A 257 -0.02 2.58 -5.96
C VAL A 257 0.47 4.01 -6.19
N VAL A 258 -0.35 4.99 -5.84
CA VAL A 258 -0.02 6.41 -5.91
C VAL A 258 0.07 6.97 -4.49
N LEU A 259 1.18 7.63 -4.20
CA LEU A 259 1.44 8.31 -2.93
C LEU A 259 1.49 9.82 -3.17
N VAL A 260 0.97 10.57 -2.21
CA VAL A 260 0.99 12.03 -2.20
C VAL A 260 1.72 12.51 -0.95
N ASP A 261 2.63 13.47 -1.13
CA ASP A 261 3.32 14.09 0.01
C ASP A 261 2.33 14.87 0.90
N GLY A 262 2.42 14.68 2.21
CA GLY A 262 1.49 15.25 3.18
C GLY A 262 0.28 14.36 3.54
N SER A 263 0.09 13.21 2.88
CA SER A 263 -1.04 12.30 3.16
C SER A 263 -0.62 11.04 3.90
N VAL A 264 -1.44 10.62 4.87
CA VAL A 264 -1.31 9.34 5.60
C VAL A 264 -1.95 8.16 4.87
N GLN A 265 -2.60 8.39 3.73
CA GLN A 265 -3.24 7.36 2.92
C GLN A 265 -2.62 7.30 1.52
N VAL A 266 -2.56 6.10 0.97
CA VAL A 266 -2.09 5.85 -0.40
C VAL A 266 -3.21 5.29 -1.25
N ILE A 267 -3.17 5.56 -2.54
CA ILE A 267 -4.22 5.20 -3.49
C ILE A 267 -3.80 3.93 -4.22
N GLY A 268 -4.61 2.87 -4.15
CA GLY A 268 -4.43 1.66 -4.97
C GLY A 268 -5.33 1.66 -6.20
N ALA A 269 -4.77 1.31 -7.35
CA ALA A 269 -5.46 1.33 -8.65
C ALA A 269 -5.01 0.17 -9.57
N PRO A 270 -5.90 -0.40 -10.40
CA PRO A 270 -7.35 -0.28 -10.37
C PRO A 270 -7.96 -1.13 -9.24
N GLN A 271 -9.18 -0.79 -8.83
CA GLN A 271 -9.97 -1.60 -7.91
C GLN A 271 -11.28 -2.04 -8.56
N THR A 272 -11.68 -3.27 -8.23
CA THR A 272 -12.91 -3.89 -8.69
C THR A 272 -13.92 -3.98 -7.55
N PHE A 273 -15.21 -4.05 -7.88
CA PHE A 273 -16.28 -4.14 -6.89
C PHE A 273 -16.11 -5.30 -5.89
N ILE A 274 -15.61 -6.46 -6.34
CA ILE A 274 -15.42 -7.63 -5.47
C ILE A 274 -14.32 -7.41 -4.43
N GLU A 275 -13.34 -6.56 -4.70
CA GLU A 275 -12.21 -6.29 -3.80
C GLU A 275 -12.61 -5.45 -2.59
N PHE A 276 -13.73 -4.72 -2.65
CA PHE A 276 -14.32 -4.05 -1.48
C PHE A 276 -14.81 -5.04 -0.42
N PHE A 277 -15.10 -6.29 -0.82
CA PHE A 277 -15.45 -7.36 0.10
C PHE A 277 -14.23 -8.14 0.59
N GLN A 278 -13.00 -7.70 0.31
CA GLN A 278 -11.78 -8.37 0.76
C GLN A 278 -11.10 -7.60 1.88
N SER A 279 -10.96 -8.24 3.03
CA SER A 279 -10.17 -7.74 4.16
C SER A 279 -8.78 -8.38 4.17
N MET A 280 -7.76 -7.66 4.63
CA MET A 280 -6.42 -8.24 4.85
C MET A 280 -6.43 -9.34 5.94
N GLU A 281 -7.44 -9.37 6.83
CA GLU A 281 -7.60 -10.49 7.77
C GLU A 281 -8.00 -11.79 7.06
N ASP A 282 -8.69 -11.69 5.91
CA ASP A 282 -9.13 -12.86 5.15
C ASP A 282 -7.92 -13.64 4.61
N ASP A 283 -6.81 -12.95 4.31
CA ASP A 283 -5.55 -13.53 3.85
C ASP A 283 -4.72 -14.15 4.99
N SER A 284 -4.99 -13.73 6.23
CA SER A 284 -4.30 -14.26 7.43
C SER A 284 -4.88 -15.60 7.91
N VAL A 285 -6.09 -15.95 7.47
CA VAL A 285 -6.75 -17.21 7.81
C VAL A 285 -6.65 -18.23 6.68
N ARG A 286 -7.02 -19.48 6.96
CA ARG A 286 -7.08 -20.53 5.93
C ARG A 286 -8.10 -20.14 4.86
N TRP A 287 -7.77 -20.41 3.59
CA TRP A 287 -8.58 -20.02 2.43
C TRP A 287 -10.06 -20.46 2.52
N GLN A 288 -10.35 -21.60 3.17
CA GLN A 288 -11.74 -22.06 3.38
C GLN A 288 -12.53 -21.08 4.25
N ILE A 289 -11.94 -20.61 5.35
CA ILE A 289 -12.55 -19.67 6.28
C ILE A 289 -12.64 -18.29 5.64
N GLY A 290 -11.56 -17.83 5.00
CA GLY A 290 -11.54 -16.53 4.32
C GLY A 290 -12.60 -16.44 3.22
N THR A 291 -12.76 -17.49 2.41
CA THR A 291 -13.80 -17.55 1.37
C THR A 291 -15.20 -17.57 1.97
N PHE A 292 -15.42 -18.35 3.04
CA PHE A 292 -16.71 -18.37 3.73
C PHE A 292 -17.09 -16.99 4.28
N LEU A 293 -16.15 -16.27 4.91
CA LEU A 293 -16.37 -14.90 5.40
C LEU A 293 -16.67 -13.93 4.26
N ARG A 294 -15.97 -14.05 3.12
CA ARG A 294 -16.21 -13.22 1.94
C ARG A 294 -17.62 -13.44 1.38
N VAL A 295 -18.06 -14.69 1.24
CA VAL A 295 -19.42 -15.03 0.81
C VAL A 295 -20.45 -14.51 1.81
N LEU A 296 -20.20 -14.67 3.11
CA LEU A 296 -21.08 -14.15 4.16
C LEU A 296 -21.21 -12.62 4.08
N ARG A 297 -20.13 -11.90 3.78
CA ARG A 297 -20.13 -10.43 3.62
C ARG A 297 -20.99 -9.99 2.44
N VAL A 298 -20.85 -10.66 1.29
CA VAL A 298 -21.67 -10.41 0.09
C VAL A 298 -23.14 -10.76 0.36
N PHE A 299 -23.42 -11.91 0.98
CA PHE A 299 -24.78 -12.31 1.35
C PHE A 299 -25.42 -11.32 2.34
N SER A 300 -24.67 -10.87 3.34
CA SER A 300 -25.14 -9.90 4.33
C SER A 300 -25.47 -8.56 3.68
N MET A 301 -24.69 -8.11 2.70
CA MET A 301 -25.00 -6.90 1.92
C MET A 301 -26.33 -7.05 1.16
N VAL A 302 -26.51 -8.17 0.46
CA VAL A 302 -27.75 -8.47 -0.28
C VAL A 302 -28.94 -8.45 0.69
N VAL A 303 -28.85 -9.18 1.80
CA VAL A 303 -29.90 -9.20 2.82
C VAL A 303 -30.16 -7.79 3.35
N SER A 304 -29.13 -7.01 3.69
CA SER A 304 -29.28 -5.66 4.22
C SER A 304 -30.01 -4.71 3.26
N ILE A 305 -29.70 -4.75 1.97
CA ILE A 305 -30.35 -3.91 0.94
C ILE A 305 -31.82 -4.31 0.78
N PHE A 306 -32.12 -5.61 0.75
CA PHE A 306 -33.49 -6.09 0.57
C PHE A 306 -34.30 -6.11 1.87
N PHE A 307 -33.67 -6.02 3.06
CA PHE A 307 -34.35 -6.18 4.35
C PHE A 307 -35.45 -5.14 4.55
N THR A 308 -35.14 -3.86 4.32
CA THR A 308 -36.10 -2.76 4.44
C THR A 308 -37.26 -2.91 3.45
N ALA A 309 -36.97 -3.28 2.20
CA ALA A 309 -37.99 -3.49 1.17
C ALA A 309 -38.90 -4.69 1.48
N ILE A 310 -38.32 -5.81 1.95
CA ILE A 310 -39.07 -7.01 2.36
C ILE A 310 -39.95 -6.70 3.58
N TYR A 311 -39.43 -5.96 4.57
CA TYR A 311 -40.19 -5.54 5.75
C TYR A 311 -41.45 -4.75 5.36
N VAL A 312 -41.29 -3.74 4.52
CA VAL A 312 -42.40 -2.91 4.03
C VAL A 312 -43.40 -3.73 3.22
N ALA A 313 -42.92 -4.63 2.35
CA ALA A 313 -43.77 -5.48 1.52
C ALA A 313 -44.58 -6.49 2.35
N ALA A 314 -43.97 -7.10 3.37
CA ALA A 314 -44.64 -8.03 4.27
C ALA A 314 -45.77 -7.36 5.05
N LEU A 315 -45.52 -6.15 5.58
CA LEU A 315 -46.53 -5.41 6.35
C LEU A 315 -47.68 -4.87 5.50
N THR A 316 -47.43 -4.54 4.22
CA THR A 316 -48.42 -3.86 3.38
C THR A 316 -49.23 -4.84 2.52
N PHE A 317 -48.61 -5.90 2.03
CA PHE A 317 -49.22 -6.78 1.02
C PHE A 317 -49.39 -8.24 1.45
N HIS A 318 -48.57 -8.75 2.38
CA HIS A 318 -48.53 -10.18 2.72
C HIS A 318 -48.52 -10.41 4.24
N TYR A 319 -49.55 -9.93 4.94
CA TYR A 319 -49.69 -10.11 6.40
C TYR A 319 -49.83 -11.58 6.82
N GLU A 320 -50.21 -12.48 5.89
CA GLU A 320 -50.32 -13.92 6.10
C GLU A 320 -48.97 -14.60 6.43
N ILE A 321 -47.86 -13.95 6.07
CA ILE A 321 -46.50 -14.44 6.39
C ILE A 321 -46.19 -14.29 7.88
N ILE A 322 -46.91 -13.40 8.59
CA ILE A 322 -46.71 -13.11 10.00
C ILE A 322 -47.57 -14.09 10.84
N PRO A 323 -46.98 -14.81 11.82
CA PRO A 323 -47.74 -15.68 12.70
C PRO A 323 -48.92 -14.95 13.34
N GLN A 324 -50.09 -15.59 13.38
CA GLN A 324 -51.32 -14.96 13.88
C GLN A 324 -51.21 -14.46 15.33
N THR A 325 -50.37 -15.11 16.14
CA THR A 325 -50.07 -14.71 17.52
C THR A 325 -49.37 -13.35 17.63
N LEU A 326 -48.67 -12.92 16.57
CA LEU A 326 -47.95 -11.64 16.51
C LEU A 326 -48.74 -10.53 15.80
N LEU A 327 -49.81 -10.88 15.07
CA LEU A 327 -50.62 -9.89 14.34
C LEU A 327 -51.34 -8.91 15.25
N ILE A 328 -51.89 -9.36 16.38
CA ILE A 328 -52.63 -8.50 17.32
C ILE A 328 -51.69 -7.47 17.99
N PRO A 329 -50.57 -7.85 18.61
CA PRO A 329 -49.59 -6.89 19.14
C PRO A 329 -49.04 -5.92 18.07
N LEU A 330 -48.83 -6.42 16.86
CA LEU A 330 -48.33 -5.61 15.75
C LEU A 330 -49.37 -4.57 15.31
N GLY A 331 -50.65 -4.94 15.21
CA GLY A 331 -51.75 -4.02 14.92
C GLY A 331 -51.87 -2.89 15.95
N GLU A 332 -51.79 -3.21 17.25
CA GLU A 332 -51.81 -2.21 18.33
C GLU A 332 -50.55 -1.32 18.37
N SER A 333 -49.41 -1.85 17.94
CA SER A 333 -48.19 -1.05 17.79
C SER A 333 -48.32 -0.09 16.61
N ARG A 334 -48.83 -0.57 15.47
CA ARG A 334 -49.03 0.22 14.24
C ARG A 334 -50.10 1.30 14.41
N SER A 335 -51.15 1.07 15.19
CA SER A 335 -52.18 2.09 15.43
C SER A 335 -51.66 3.32 16.19
N ARG A 336 -50.49 3.22 16.83
CA ARG A 336 -49.82 4.32 17.53
C ARG A 336 -48.90 5.14 16.62
N VAL A 337 -48.59 4.64 15.42
CA VAL A 337 -47.70 5.31 14.47
C VAL A 337 -48.54 5.98 13.37
N PRO A 338 -48.45 7.31 13.18
CA PRO A 338 -49.30 8.04 12.24
C PRO A 338 -48.88 7.86 10.76
N PHE A 339 -47.76 7.20 10.49
CA PHE A 339 -47.18 7.09 9.15
C PHE A 339 -47.35 5.70 8.53
N PRO A 340 -47.59 5.61 7.20
CA PRO A 340 -47.50 4.37 6.45
C PRO A 340 -46.11 3.71 6.58
N PRO A 341 -46.01 2.37 6.50
CA PRO A 341 -44.73 1.66 6.71
C PRO A 341 -43.60 2.14 5.80
N ILE A 342 -43.90 2.53 4.56
CA ILE A 342 -42.92 3.06 3.60
C ILE A 342 -42.28 4.36 4.11
N ILE A 343 -43.10 5.32 4.55
CA ILE A 343 -42.65 6.64 5.00
C ILE A 343 -41.88 6.51 6.31
N GLU A 344 -42.37 5.67 7.23
CA GLU A 344 -41.69 5.36 8.48
C GLU A 344 -40.30 4.75 8.24
N ALA A 345 -40.21 3.72 7.39
CA ALA A 345 -38.94 3.05 7.10
C ALA A 345 -37.92 4.01 6.48
N LEU A 346 -38.34 4.83 5.51
CA LEU A 346 -37.45 5.81 4.87
C LEU A 346 -36.97 6.88 5.86
N LEU A 347 -37.85 7.37 6.74
CA LEU A 347 -37.49 8.34 7.76
C LEU A 347 -36.49 7.74 8.76
N LEU A 348 -36.71 6.50 9.20
CA LEU A 348 -35.78 5.80 10.07
C LEU A 348 -34.40 5.60 9.40
N GLU A 349 -34.37 5.24 8.12
CA GLU A 349 -33.12 5.05 7.38
C GLU A 349 -32.33 6.36 7.26
N VAL A 350 -33.00 7.46 6.89
CA VAL A 350 -32.38 8.80 6.85
C VAL A 350 -31.89 9.25 8.22
N MET A 351 -32.68 9.01 9.28
CA MET A 351 -32.29 9.34 10.65
C MET A 351 -31.07 8.52 11.09
N ILE A 352 -31.04 7.21 10.81
CA ILE A 352 -29.90 6.37 11.15
C ILE A 352 -28.63 6.84 10.43
N GLU A 353 -28.69 7.19 9.14
CA GLU A 353 -27.51 7.66 8.41
C GLU A 353 -27.05 9.05 8.90
N SER A 354 -28.01 9.97 9.10
CA SER A 354 -27.71 11.34 9.51
C SER A 354 -27.14 11.44 10.93
N TYR A 355 -27.62 10.59 11.86
CA TYR A 355 -27.19 10.56 13.26
C TYR A 355 -26.18 9.45 13.57
N GLY A 356 -26.03 8.47 12.69
CA GLY A 356 -25.23 7.26 12.89
C GLY A 356 -23.83 7.32 12.32
N LYS A 357 -23.36 8.49 11.84
CA LYS A 357 -21.95 8.74 11.57
C LYS A 357 -21.28 9.18 12.87
N PRO A 358 -20.61 8.30 13.64
CA PRO A 358 -19.80 8.75 14.75
C PRO A 358 -18.58 9.48 14.18
N GLU A 359 -18.61 10.81 14.23
CA GLU A 359 -17.36 11.56 14.25
C GLU A 359 -16.53 11.07 15.44
N HIS A 360 -15.30 10.65 15.14
CA HIS A 360 -14.16 10.46 16.02
C HIS A 360 -14.42 9.91 17.45
N GLY A 361 -14.05 8.65 17.66
CA GLY A 361 -13.46 8.20 18.94
C GLY A 361 -14.38 8.06 20.16
N CYS A 362 -15.67 8.36 20.11
CA CYS A 362 -16.55 8.25 21.28
C CYS A 362 -17.75 7.30 21.07
N GLN A 363 -17.76 6.23 21.87
CA GLN A 363 -18.88 5.34 22.21
C GLN A 363 -19.56 4.51 21.11
N ARG A 364 -18.99 3.32 20.92
CA ARG A 364 -19.56 2.11 20.29
C ARG A 364 -20.80 1.51 21.00
N ARG A 365 -21.61 2.33 21.70
CA ARG A 365 -22.80 1.87 22.46
C ARG A 365 -24.14 2.43 21.97
N SER A 366 -24.16 3.47 21.15
CA SER A 366 -25.43 4.18 20.89
C SER A 366 -26.39 3.44 19.93
N ALA A 367 -25.94 2.80 18.84
CA ALA A 367 -26.88 2.25 17.84
C ALA A 367 -27.80 1.13 18.40
N ARG A 368 -27.25 0.20 19.21
CA ARG A 368 -28.07 -0.81 19.90
C ARG A 368 -28.89 -0.21 21.05
N GLN A 369 -28.39 0.84 21.71
CA GLN A 369 -29.14 1.54 22.75
C GLN A 369 -30.29 2.38 22.18
N TRP A 370 -30.20 2.91 20.95
CA TRP A 370 -31.26 3.68 20.31
C TRP A 370 -32.36 2.80 19.72
N VAL A 371 -32.05 1.64 19.12
CA VAL A 371 -33.08 0.65 18.81
C VAL A 371 -33.74 0.17 20.10
N SER A 372 -32.96 -0.05 21.17
CA SER A 372 -33.50 -0.39 22.48
C SER A 372 -34.29 0.76 23.12
N LEU A 373 -33.92 2.03 22.92
CA LEU A 373 -34.62 3.23 23.45
C LEU A 373 -35.86 3.58 22.64
N ALA A 374 -35.89 3.35 21.33
CA ALA A 374 -37.10 3.46 20.53
C ALA A 374 -38.10 2.37 20.93
N VAL A 375 -37.62 1.14 21.17
CA VAL A 375 -38.44 0.03 21.69
C VAL A 375 -38.84 0.26 23.16
N LEU A 376 -37.98 0.78 24.03
CA LEU A 376 -38.28 1.08 25.44
C LEU A 376 -39.13 2.34 25.63
N SER A 377 -38.96 3.39 24.81
CA SER A 377 -39.80 4.59 24.81
C SER A 377 -41.24 4.26 24.40
N SER A 378 -41.42 3.31 23.48
CA SER A 378 -42.74 2.77 23.14
C SER A 378 -43.35 1.88 24.24
N GLY A 379 -42.56 1.44 25.22
CA GLY A 379 -42.97 0.64 26.38
C GLY A 379 -43.15 1.41 27.69
N GLN A 380 -42.69 2.68 27.78
CA GLN A 380 -42.74 3.48 29.02
C GLN A 380 -43.60 4.76 28.97
N LEU A 381 -44.34 5.00 27.88
CA LEU A 381 -45.56 5.84 27.95
C LEU A 381 -46.78 4.97 28.28
N ARG A 382 -46.71 4.34 29.45
CA ARG A 382 -47.82 3.97 30.31
C ARG A 382 -47.36 4.05 31.76
#